data_AF-A0A2W2FP04-F1
#
_entry.id   AF-A0A2W2FP04-F1
#
_cell.length_a   1.000
_cell.length_b   1.000
_cell.length_c   1.000
_cell.angle_alpha   90.00
_cell.angle_beta   90.00
_cell.angle_gamma   90.00
#
_symmetry.space_group_name_H-M   'P 1'
#
loop_
_entity.id
_entity.type
_entity.pdbx_description
1 polymer ?
#
loop_
_entity_poly.entity_id
_entity_poly.type
_entity_poly.pdbx_seq_one_letter_code
_entity_poly.pdbx_strand_id
1 'polypeptide(L)' 'MLALYRSGQQVKALDVFHRLRATLAAELGLGPSRTIRSLHEAMVHAHHELSLEVIGA' A
#
# COMPACT_ATOMS: atom_id res chain seq x y z
N MET A 1 -2.36 -3.74 -4.85
CA MET A 1 -1.38 -3.83 -3.75
C MET A 1 -1.68 -5.01 -2.81
N LEU A 2 -2.74 -4.97 -2.01
CA LEU A 2 -3.09 -6.05 -1.07
C LEU A 2 -3.28 -7.43 -1.72
N ALA A 3 -3.97 -7.48 -2.87
CA ALA A 3 -4.15 -8.73 -3.61
C ALA A 3 -2.80 -9.34 -4.04
N LEU A 4 -1.87 -8.53 -4.56
CA LEU A 4 -0.53 -8.98 -4.95
C LEU A 4 0.26 -9.51 -3.75
N TYR A 5 0.19 -8.82 -2.60
CA TYR A 5 0.83 -9.25 -1.37
C TYR A 5 0.28 -10.60 -0.89
N ARG A 6 -1.05 -10.76 -0.84
CA ARG A 6 -1.70 -12.02 -0.45
C ARG A 6 -1.42 -13.17 -1.41
N SER A 7 -1.14 -12.88 -2.69
CA SER A 7 -0.69 -13.87 -3.67
C SER A 7 0.83 -14.14 -3.60
N GLY A 8 1.53 -13.70 -2.56
CA GLY A 8 2.98 -13.89 -2.39
C GLY A 8 3.86 -13.00 -3.28
N GLN A 9 3.27 -12.08 -4.04
CA GLN A 9 3.98 -11.16 -4.94
C GLN A 9 4.34 -9.85 -4.23
N GLN A 10 5.05 -9.93 -3.11
CA GLN A 10 5.40 -8.78 -2.25
C GLN A 10 6.12 -7.66 -3.02
N VAL A 11 7.10 -8.00 -3.87
CA VAL A 11 7.86 -7.01 -4.67
C VAL A 11 6.91 -6.18 -5.55
N LYS A 12 6.04 -6.83 -6.32
CA LYS A 12 5.05 -6.13 -7.16
C LYS A 12 4.08 -5.29 -6.34
N ALA A 13 3.75 -5.76 -5.14
CA ALA A 13 2.87 -5.03 -4.25
C ALA A 13 3.54 -3.73 -3.75
N LEU A 14 4.82 -3.77 -3.38
CA LEU A 14 5.60 -2.56 -3.00
C LEU A 14 5.79 -1.61 -4.19
N ASP A 15 5.99 -2.12 -5.40
CA ASP A 15 6.08 -1.28 -6.61
C ASP A 15 4.81 -0.46 -6.85
N VAL A 16 3.64 -1.04 -6.56
CA VAL A 16 2.37 -0.31 -6.67
C VAL A 16 2.30 0.85 -5.66
N PHE A 17 2.81 0.66 -4.43
CA PHE A 17 2.89 1.75 -3.45
C PHE A 17 3.79 2.88 -3.96
N HIS A 18 4.99 2.55 -4.45
CA HIS A 18 5.95 3.53 -4.95
C HIS A 18 5.38 4.34 -6.10
N ARG A 19 4.71 3.68 -7.07
CA ARG A 19 4.03 4.36 -8.18
C ARG A 19 2.93 5.28 -7.68
N LEU A 20 2.06 4.80 -6.80
CA LEU A 20 0.99 5.62 -6.20
C LEU A 20 1.54 6.86 -5.51
N ARG A 21 2.58 6.72 -4.69
CA ARG A 21 3.23 7.84 -4.02
C ARG A 21 3.80 8.84 -5.01
N ALA A 22 4.47 8.37 -6.06
CA ALA A 22 5.03 9.23 -7.10
C ALA A 22 3.94 10.00 -7.85
N THR A 23 2.86 9.33 -8.23
CA THR A 23 1.71 9.94 -8.91
C THR A 23 1.04 11.01 -8.04
N LEU A 24 0.72 10.71 -6.78
CA LEU A 24 0.11 11.67 -5.88
C LEU A 24 0.98 12.91 -5.66
N ALA A 25 2.30 12.73 -5.56
CA ALA A 25 3.23 13.83 -5.40
C ALA A 25 3.33 14.66 -6.68
N ALA A 26 3.42 14.01 -7.85
CA ALA A 26 3.57 14.69 -9.13
C ALA A 26 2.31 15.42 -9.57
N GLU A 27 1.14 14.82 -9.39
CA GLU A 27 -0.11 15.34 -9.92
C GLU A 27 -0.85 16.25 -8.93
N LEU A 28 -0.75 15.95 -7.63
CA LEU A 28 -1.54 16.62 -6.59
C LEU A 28 -0.68 17.30 -5.52
N GLY A 29 0.63 17.10 -5.51
CA GLY A 29 1.50 17.56 -4.41
C GLY A 29 1.18 16.88 -3.07
N LEU A 30 0.49 15.73 -3.10
CA LEU A 30 0.01 15.02 -1.91
C LEU A 30 0.79 13.73 -1.66
N GLY A 31 0.65 13.21 -0.43
CA GLY A 31 1.16 11.90 -0.05
C GLY A 31 0.04 10.85 0.09
N PRO A 32 0.40 9.55 0.18
CA PRO A 32 -0.57 8.49 0.48
C PRO A 32 -1.25 8.68 1.83
N SER A 33 -2.52 8.29 1.94
CA SER A 33 -3.29 8.36 3.19
C SER A 33 -2.68 7.49 4.30
N ARG A 34 -3.08 7.74 5.56
CA ARG A 34 -2.64 6.92 6.72
C ARG A 34 -2.87 5.42 6.47
N THR A 35 -4.06 5.03 6.03
CA THR A 35 -4.40 3.63 5.73
C THR A 35 -3.46 2.98 4.72
N ILE A 36 -3.12 3.70 3.65
CA ILE A 36 -2.22 3.19 2.61
C ILE A 36 -0.78 3.08 3.10
N ARG A 37 -0.33 4.01 3.96
CA ARG A 37 1.00 3.93 4.59
C ARG A 37 1.10 2.76 5.56
N SER A 38 0.11 2.57 6.43
CA SER A 38 0.07 1.44 7.36
C SER A 38 0.05 0.09 6.64
N LEU A 39 -0.66 0.00 5.50
CA LEU A 39 -0.62 -1.17 4.63
C LEU A 39 0.79 -1.44 4.10
N HIS A 40 1.47 -0.41 3.59
CA HIS A 40 2.85 -0.55 3.11
C HIS A 40 3.81 -0.98 4.24
N GLU A 41 3.71 -0.38 5.43
CA GLU A 41 4.50 -0.75 6.60
C GLU A 41 4.28 -2.23 6.97
N ALA A 42 3.03 -2.67 7.04
CA ALA A 42 2.70 -4.07 7.32
C ALA A 42 3.26 -5.02 6.26
N MET A 43 3.27 -4.62 4.99
CA MET A 43 3.85 -5.40 3.89
C MET A 43 5.38 -5.45 3.95
N VAL A 44 6.06 -4.38 4.38
CA VAL A 44 7.53 -4.35 4.57
C VAL A 44 7.93 -5.25 5.74
N HIS A 45 7.16 -5.25 6.82
CA HIS A 45 7.40 -6.08 8.00
C HIS A 45 6.88 -7.52 7.88
N ALA A 46 6.39 -7.92 6.69
CA ALA A 46 5.91 -9.27 6.39
C ALA A 46 4.81 -9.78 7.34
N HIS A 47 3.91 -8.90 7.82
CA HIS A 47 2.78 -9.33 8.63
C HIS A 47 1.85 -10.24 7.81
N HIS A 48 1.65 -11.47 8.27
CA HIS A 48 0.84 -12.49 7.61
C HIS A 48 -0.67 -12.15 7.63
N GLU A 49 -1.11 -11.41 8.65
CA GLU A 49 -2.52 -11.03 8.86
C GLU A 49 -2.78 -9.61 8.36
N LEU A 50 -2.80 -9.46 7.04
CA LEU A 50 -3.12 -8.18 6.41
C LEU A 50 -4.58 -8.18 5.96
N SER A 51 -5.49 -7.75 6.85
CA SER A 51 -6.88 -7.38 6.54
C SER A 51 -6.99 -5.85 6.53
N LEU A 52 -7.07 -5.27 5.32
CA LEU A 52 -7.63 -3.92 5.21
C LEU A 52 -9.13 -4.04 5.46
N GLU A 53 -9.58 -3.75 6.66
CA GLU A 53 -10.94 -3.28 6.83
C GLU A 53 -11.01 -1.91 6.17
N VAL A 54 -11.64 -1.86 4.99
CA VAL A 54 -11.97 -0.61 4.32
C VAL A 54 -13.05 0.06 5.18
N ILE A 55 -12.64 0.76 6.23
CA ILE A 55 -13.50 1.71 6.93
C ILE A 55 -13.52 2.95 6.06
N GLY A 56 -14.35 2.91 5.03
CA GLY A 56 -14.84 4.09 4.33
C GLY A 56 -16.24 4.38 4.85
N ALA A 57 -16.32 5.30 5.81
CA ALA A 57 -17.51 6.11 6.04
C ALA A 57 -17.57 7.22 4.96
#